data_AF-A0A1N6F8L8-F1
#
_entry.id   AF-A0A1N6F8L8-F1
#
_cell.length_a   1.000
_cell.length_b   1.000
_cell.length_c   1.000
_cell.angle_alpha   90.00
_cell.angle_beta   90.00
_cell.angle_gamma   90.00
#
_symmetry.space_group_name_H-M   'P 1'
#
loop_
_entity.id
_entity.type
_entity.pdbx_description
1 polymer ?
#
loop_
_entity_poly.entity_id
_entity_poly.type
_entity_poly.pdbx_seq_one_letter_code
_entity_poly.pdbx_strand_id
1 'polypeptide(L)'
;MDTDFYKDVLMALSDGVYVVNKKREILFWSDGAEKVTGYSSSEVLGKRCADNVLCHVTAEGEELCTKGCPLRSTIRNGNLAEADVFLHHKLGHRVPVTVKATPLKDQAGKVVGAVEFFSQLSSQDNFLAELEKLRNTALTDRLTKVGNRRFGEITLENLTRKASDTPYGLLFVDIDHFKHVNDTWGHSVGDDVLRMVANSVSSGLRTGDAISRWGGEEFLLILPSSTVQELVTIGERLRMLVEKSWLEYQGTIIKVTASIGGAMVTKGEDVTSVLQRADKQLYFCKSNGRNMVSIDDAILITNKHTGGI
;
A
#
# COMPACT_ATOMS: atom_id res chain seq x y z
N MET A 1 -18.18 -33.83 9.98
CA MET A 1 -16.78 -33.54 9.62
C MET A 1 -15.93 -34.09 10.75
N ASP A 2 -14.90 -34.88 10.44
CA ASP A 2 -14.17 -35.68 11.44
C ASP A 2 -13.35 -34.76 12.37
N THR A 3 -13.26 -35.12 13.66
CA THR A 3 -12.51 -34.33 14.66
C THR A 3 -11.02 -34.33 14.34
N ASP A 4 -10.55 -35.39 13.69
CA ASP A 4 -9.16 -35.54 13.27
C ASP A 4 -8.77 -34.56 12.14
N PHE A 5 -9.70 -34.21 11.24
CA PHE A 5 -9.43 -33.25 10.16
C PHE A 5 -9.04 -31.86 10.68
N TYR A 6 -9.79 -31.32 11.64
CA TYR A 6 -9.50 -29.99 12.20
C TYR A 6 -8.20 -29.98 13.01
N LYS A 7 -7.88 -31.10 13.66
CA LYS A 7 -6.61 -31.27 14.35
C LYS A 7 -5.45 -31.24 13.35
N ASP A 8 -5.57 -31.95 12.23
CA ASP A 8 -4.56 -31.96 11.16
C ASP A 8 -4.36 -30.57 10.54
N VAL A 9 -5.45 -29.80 10.35
CA VAL A 9 -5.37 -28.40 9.89
C VAL A 9 -4.56 -27.55 10.86
N LEU A 10 -4.80 -27.67 12.17
CA LEU A 10 -4.04 -26.91 13.18
C LEU A 10 -2.58 -27.36 13.27
N MET A 11 -2.30 -28.65 13.05
CA MET A 11 -0.93 -29.18 12.99
C MET A 11 -0.14 -28.62 11.81
N ALA A 12 -0.78 -28.44 10.65
CA ALA A 12 -0.15 -27.97 9.42
C ALA A 12 0.18 -26.46 9.40
N LEU A 13 -0.29 -25.67 10.38
CA LEU A 13 0.01 -24.24 10.45
C LEU A 13 1.50 -24.01 10.72
N SER A 14 2.10 -23.10 9.96
CA SER A 14 3.50 -22.69 10.14
C SER A 14 3.72 -21.96 11.47
N ASP A 15 2.72 -21.19 11.90
CA ASP A 15 2.73 -20.46 13.17
C ASP A 15 2.41 -21.38 14.35
N GLY A 16 2.85 -20.96 15.53
CA GLY A 16 2.62 -21.70 16.75
C GLY A 16 1.17 -21.64 17.19
N VAL A 17 0.56 -22.80 17.44
CA VAL A 17 -0.77 -22.90 18.02
C VAL A 17 -0.74 -23.88 19.17
N TYR A 18 -1.27 -23.46 20.32
CA TYR A 18 -1.54 -24.37 21.42
C TYR A 18 -2.83 -24.05 22.15
N VAL A 19 -3.36 -25.07 22.82
CA VAL A 19 -4.62 -24.98 23.56
C VAL A 19 -4.36 -25.28 25.02
N VAL A 20 -4.98 -24.52 25.92
CA VAL A 20 -4.97 -24.79 27.36
C VAL A 20 -6.35 -24.88 27.96
N ASN A 21 -6.46 -25.60 29.08
CA ASN A 21 -7.62 -25.53 29.96
C ASN A 21 -7.57 -24.32 30.92
N LYS A 22 -8.57 -24.17 31.79
CA LYS A 22 -8.63 -23.10 32.81
C LYS A 22 -7.44 -23.06 33.78
N LYS A 23 -6.82 -24.22 34.05
CA LYS A 23 -5.64 -24.33 34.93
C LYS A 23 -4.34 -23.97 34.20
N ARG A 24 -4.44 -23.67 32.90
CA ARG A 24 -3.35 -23.42 31.95
C ARG A 24 -2.54 -24.65 31.59
N GLU A 25 -3.11 -25.85 31.77
CA GLU A 25 -2.51 -27.11 31.32
C GLU A 25 -2.65 -27.21 29.81
N ILE A 26 -1.55 -27.50 29.11
CA ILE A 26 -1.47 -27.59 27.65
C ILE A 26 -2.10 -28.91 27.20
N LEU A 27 -3.12 -28.79 26.34
CA LEU A 27 -3.91 -29.90 25.81
C LEU A 27 -3.59 -30.22 24.34
N PHE A 28 -3.06 -29.25 23.61
CA PHE A 28 -2.69 -29.37 22.20
C PHE A 28 -1.47 -28.50 21.92
N TRP A 29 -0.62 -28.95 21.02
CA TRP A 29 0.63 -28.29 20.61
C TRP A 29 0.90 -28.60 19.13
N SER A 30 0.94 -27.58 18.27
CA SER A 30 1.11 -27.75 16.82
C SER A 30 2.58 -27.95 16.40
N ASP A 31 2.80 -28.43 15.17
CA ASP A 31 4.15 -28.52 14.59
C ASP A 31 4.82 -27.14 14.46
N GLY A 32 4.05 -26.09 14.15
CA GLY A 32 4.54 -24.71 14.15
C GLY A 32 5.03 -24.28 15.54
N ALA A 33 4.35 -24.72 16.61
CA ALA A 33 4.75 -24.42 17.98
C ALA A 33 6.05 -25.15 18.35
N GLU A 34 6.23 -26.39 17.88
CA GLU A 34 7.50 -27.10 18.03
C GLU A 34 8.65 -26.39 17.31
N LYS A 35 8.44 -25.97 16.06
CA LYS A 35 9.46 -25.28 15.26
C LYS A 35 9.92 -23.97 15.87
N VAL A 36 8.99 -23.16 16.38
CA VAL A 36 9.29 -21.82 16.91
C VAL A 36 9.88 -21.87 18.33
N THR A 37 9.47 -22.84 19.16
CA THR A 37 9.90 -22.90 20.57
C THR A 37 11.01 -23.91 20.84
N GLY A 38 11.19 -24.88 19.94
CA GLY A 38 12.10 -26.01 20.08
C GLY A 38 11.60 -27.12 21.02
N TYR A 39 10.47 -26.94 21.70
CA TYR A 39 9.88 -27.98 22.56
C TYR A 39 8.92 -28.87 21.77
N SER A 40 9.07 -30.19 21.90
CA SER A 40 8.12 -31.12 21.30
C SER A 40 6.83 -31.19 22.11
N SER A 41 5.74 -31.55 21.45
CA SER A 41 4.43 -31.82 22.06
C SER A 41 4.53 -32.79 23.24
N SER A 42 5.31 -33.87 23.10
CA SER A 42 5.57 -34.84 24.17
C SER A 42 6.24 -34.25 25.41
N GLU A 43 6.98 -33.15 25.28
CA GLU A 43 7.64 -32.48 26.40
C GLU A 43 6.73 -31.52 27.15
N VAL A 44 5.65 -31.02 26.53
CA VAL A 44 4.85 -29.92 27.05
C VAL A 44 3.40 -30.28 27.34
N LEU A 45 2.85 -31.31 26.67
CA LEU A 45 1.48 -31.75 26.90
C LEU A 45 1.29 -32.19 28.36
N GLY A 46 0.18 -31.74 28.95
CA GLY A 46 -0.15 -31.97 30.37
C GLY A 46 0.59 -31.07 31.36
N LYS A 47 1.62 -30.33 30.94
CA LYS A 47 2.28 -29.31 31.78
C LYS A 47 1.53 -28.00 31.69
N ARG A 48 1.76 -27.09 32.65
CA ARG A 48 1.21 -25.75 32.58
C ARG A 48 2.14 -24.86 31.78
N CYS A 49 1.60 -24.01 30.91
CA CYS A 49 2.41 -23.09 30.10
C CYS A 49 3.27 -22.12 30.94
N ALA A 50 2.87 -21.87 32.19
CA ALA A 50 3.60 -21.04 33.14
C ALA A 50 4.70 -21.77 33.92
N ASP A 51 4.80 -23.10 33.83
CA ASP A 51 5.76 -23.91 34.57
C ASP A 51 7.06 -24.07 33.75
N ASN A 52 7.77 -22.95 33.56
CA ASN A 52 9.10 -22.91 32.93
C ASN A 52 9.21 -23.37 31.45
N VAL A 53 8.10 -23.41 30.71
CA VAL A 53 8.13 -23.75 29.27
C VAL A 53 8.37 -22.51 28.42
N LEU A 54 7.39 -21.58 28.38
CA LEU A 54 7.44 -20.43 27.46
C LEU A 54 7.94 -19.14 28.11
N CYS A 55 7.80 -18.99 29.44
CA CYS A 55 8.37 -17.90 30.24
C CYS A 55 8.34 -16.51 29.57
N HIS A 56 7.19 -16.08 29.05
CA HIS A 56 7.06 -14.83 28.31
C HIS A 56 7.57 -13.63 29.11
N VAL A 57 8.37 -12.78 28.46
CA VAL A 57 8.83 -11.49 29.00
C VAL A 57 8.51 -10.35 28.04
N THR A 58 8.36 -9.13 28.57
CA THR A 58 8.26 -7.90 27.75
C THR A 58 9.64 -7.46 27.25
N ALA A 59 9.69 -6.42 26.40
CA ALA A 59 10.94 -5.80 25.96
C ALA A 59 11.74 -5.18 27.12
N GLU A 60 11.05 -4.78 28.19
CA GLU A 60 11.62 -4.24 29.43
C GLU A 60 12.08 -5.35 30.40
N GLY A 61 11.87 -6.63 30.05
CA GLY A 61 12.28 -7.79 30.83
C GLY A 61 11.28 -8.20 31.92
N GLU A 62 10.05 -7.69 31.90
CA GLU A 62 9.05 -8.06 32.89
C GLU A 62 8.46 -9.45 32.62
N GLU A 63 8.44 -10.32 33.65
CA GLU A 63 7.86 -11.66 33.54
C GLU A 63 6.32 -11.64 33.48
N LEU A 64 5.76 -12.12 32.37
CA LEU A 64 4.32 -12.10 32.14
C LEU A 64 3.61 -13.35 32.65
N CYS A 65 4.21 -14.53 32.56
CA CYS A 65 3.56 -15.82 32.90
C CYS A 65 3.02 -15.88 34.34
N THR A 66 3.56 -15.08 35.26
CA THR A 66 3.15 -14.98 36.66
C THR A 66 2.32 -13.72 36.95
N LYS A 67 2.60 -12.58 36.29
CA LYS A 67 2.09 -11.26 36.66
C LYS A 67 1.10 -10.62 35.67
N GLY A 68 1.19 -10.92 34.36
CA GLY A 68 0.48 -10.14 33.33
C GLY A 68 0.16 -10.85 32.02
N CYS A 69 0.17 -12.19 31.99
CA CYS A 69 0.03 -13.00 30.77
C CYS A 69 -1.30 -12.75 30.01
N PRO A 70 -1.25 -12.45 28.69
CA PRO A 70 -2.43 -12.30 27.82
C PRO A 70 -3.36 -13.52 27.82
N LEU A 71 -2.82 -14.73 27.87
CA LEU A 71 -3.62 -15.96 27.99
C LEU A 71 -4.43 -16.00 29.30
N ARG A 72 -3.79 -15.61 30.41
CA ARG A 72 -4.42 -15.62 31.72
C ARG A 72 -5.51 -14.56 31.82
N SER A 73 -5.29 -13.38 31.24
CA SER A 73 -6.33 -12.34 31.20
C SER A 73 -7.53 -12.82 30.38
N THR A 74 -7.28 -13.41 29.20
CA THR A 74 -8.30 -14.00 28.31
C THR A 74 -9.16 -15.06 29.01
N ILE A 75 -8.54 -16.01 29.72
CA ILE A 75 -9.27 -17.04 30.48
C ILE A 75 -10.15 -16.42 31.57
N ARG A 76 -9.71 -15.32 32.19
CA ARG A 76 -10.39 -14.67 33.31
C ARG A 76 -11.55 -13.77 32.86
N ASN A 77 -11.34 -12.96 31.83
CA ASN A 77 -12.31 -11.94 31.39
C ASN A 77 -13.15 -12.37 30.18
N GLY A 78 -12.74 -13.43 29.46
CA GLY A 78 -13.43 -13.90 28.26
C GLY A 78 -13.31 -12.99 27.04
N ASN A 79 -12.34 -12.07 27.04
CA ASN A 79 -12.01 -11.17 25.93
C ASN A 79 -10.72 -11.62 25.24
N LEU A 80 -10.59 -11.33 23.95
CA LEU A 80 -9.34 -11.53 23.22
C LEU A 80 -8.24 -10.62 23.78
N ALA A 81 -7.01 -11.14 23.83
CA ALA A 81 -5.84 -10.38 24.20
C ALA A 81 -4.71 -10.62 23.19
N GLU A 82 -3.95 -9.57 22.90
CA GLU A 82 -2.82 -9.58 21.98
C GLU A 82 -1.66 -8.82 22.62
N ALA A 83 -0.43 -9.32 22.44
CA ALA A 83 0.78 -8.64 22.88
C ALA A 83 2.00 -9.13 22.09
N ASP A 84 2.97 -8.23 21.90
CA ASP A 84 4.31 -8.59 21.47
C ASP A 84 5.15 -8.97 22.70
N VAL A 85 5.75 -10.16 22.67
CA VAL A 85 6.48 -10.73 23.81
C VAL A 85 7.70 -11.52 23.33
N PHE A 86 8.56 -11.87 24.26
CA PHE A 86 9.66 -12.78 24.03
C PHE A 86 9.42 -14.11 24.75
N LEU A 87 9.23 -15.19 23.99
CA LEU A 87 9.16 -16.53 24.56
C LEU A 87 10.55 -17.13 24.77
N HIS A 88 10.66 -18.08 25.68
CA HIS A 88 11.87 -18.85 25.93
C HIS A 88 11.94 -20.03 24.96
N HIS A 89 13.03 -20.11 24.19
CA HIS A 89 13.33 -21.28 23.37
C HIS A 89 13.97 -22.37 24.22
N LYS A 90 13.77 -23.64 23.85
CA LYS A 90 14.41 -24.80 24.52
C LYS A 90 15.93 -24.74 24.63
N LEU A 91 16.57 -24.00 23.71
CA LEU A 91 18.03 -23.77 23.69
C LEU A 91 18.49 -22.60 24.57
N GLY A 92 17.58 -21.98 25.33
CA GLY A 92 17.91 -20.94 26.32
C GLY A 92 17.84 -19.49 25.81
N HIS A 93 17.70 -19.28 24.50
CA HIS A 93 17.55 -17.94 23.93
C HIS A 93 16.10 -17.46 23.92
N ARG A 94 15.89 -16.17 23.61
CA ARG A 94 14.56 -15.57 23.51
C ARG A 94 14.13 -15.43 22.06
N VAL A 95 12.87 -15.77 21.77
CA VAL A 95 12.27 -15.64 20.44
C VAL A 95 11.19 -14.57 20.49
N PRO A 96 11.31 -13.48 19.70
CA PRO A 96 10.28 -12.47 19.62
C PRO A 96 9.07 -13.02 18.87
N VAL A 97 7.89 -12.88 19.46
CA VAL A 97 6.63 -13.36 18.88
C VAL A 97 5.51 -12.36 19.18
N THR A 98 4.53 -12.30 18.28
CA THR A 98 3.22 -11.71 18.61
C THR A 98 2.31 -12.83 19.06
N VAL A 99 1.79 -12.75 20.29
CA VAL A 99 0.82 -13.73 20.82
C VAL A 99 -0.60 -13.19 20.71
N LYS A 100 -1.54 -14.04 20.31
CA LYS A 100 -2.98 -13.78 20.28
C LYS A 100 -3.70 -14.88 21.05
N ALA A 101 -4.35 -14.51 22.14
CA ALA A 101 -5.12 -15.42 22.98
C ALA A 101 -6.62 -15.22 22.76
N THR A 102 -7.33 -16.31 22.43
CA THR A 102 -8.78 -16.32 22.23
C THR A 102 -9.44 -17.29 23.22
N PRO A 103 -10.53 -16.91 23.90
CA PRO A 103 -11.17 -17.78 24.89
C PRO A 103 -11.92 -18.94 24.20
N LEU A 104 -11.72 -20.16 24.67
CA LEU A 104 -12.56 -21.30 24.31
C LEU A 104 -13.77 -21.32 25.23
N LYS A 105 -14.97 -21.39 24.66
CA LYS A 105 -16.24 -21.40 25.40
C LYS A 105 -17.01 -22.70 25.13
N ASP A 106 -17.73 -23.20 26.14
CA ASP A 106 -18.68 -24.29 25.96
C ASP A 106 -19.99 -23.81 25.31
N GLN A 107 -20.94 -24.73 25.08
CA GLN A 107 -22.25 -24.41 24.48
C GLN A 107 -23.08 -23.43 25.32
N ALA A 108 -22.81 -23.32 26.62
CA ALA A 108 -23.45 -22.36 27.52
C ALA A 108 -22.74 -20.99 27.54
N GLY A 109 -21.72 -20.80 26.71
CA GLY A 109 -20.93 -19.57 26.62
C GLY A 109 -19.90 -19.39 27.74
N LYS A 110 -19.72 -20.39 28.60
CA LYS A 110 -18.76 -20.33 29.71
C LYS A 110 -17.37 -20.64 29.17
N VAL A 111 -16.40 -19.76 29.47
CA VAL A 111 -14.99 -20.01 29.13
C VAL A 111 -14.56 -21.32 29.76
N VAL A 112 -13.95 -22.24 29.02
CA VAL A 112 -13.40 -23.54 29.44
C VAL A 112 -11.87 -23.63 29.27
N GLY A 113 -11.29 -22.69 28.53
CA GLY A 113 -9.87 -22.64 28.23
C GLY A 113 -9.53 -21.47 27.31
N ALA A 114 -8.41 -21.56 26.62
CA ALA A 114 -8.03 -20.60 25.59
C ALA A 114 -7.16 -21.27 24.51
N VAL A 115 -7.23 -20.72 23.31
CA VAL A 115 -6.26 -20.98 22.24
C VAL A 115 -5.27 -19.82 22.23
N GLU A 116 -3.99 -20.12 22.20
CA GLU A 116 -2.95 -19.13 21.89
C GLU A 116 -2.36 -19.43 20.52
N PHE A 117 -2.34 -18.41 19.68
CA PHE A 117 -1.64 -18.38 18.43
C PHE A 117 -0.42 -17.47 18.59
N PHE A 118 0.72 -17.84 18.03
CA PHE A 118 1.89 -16.99 18.02
C PHE A 118 2.68 -17.11 16.72
N SER A 119 2.98 -15.96 16.14
CA SER A 119 3.80 -15.83 14.94
C SER A 119 5.16 -15.27 15.32
N GLN A 120 6.22 -15.91 14.84
CA GLN A 120 7.59 -15.42 15.04
C GLN A 120 7.78 -14.09 14.30
N LEU A 121 8.28 -13.09 15.01
CA LEU A 121 8.70 -11.84 14.40
C LEU A 121 10.08 -12.07 13.79
N SER A 122 10.13 -12.35 12.49
CA SER A 122 11.43 -12.43 11.81
C SER A 122 11.98 -11.01 11.63
N SER A 123 13.25 -10.79 11.98
CA SER A 123 13.90 -9.50 11.79
C SER A 123 13.93 -9.07 10.32
N GLN A 124 13.89 -10.03 9.39
CA GLN A 124 13.82 -9.77 7.96
C GLN A 124 12.45 -9.25 7.54
N ASP A 125 11.35 -9.83 8.03
CA ASP A 125 10.00 -9.39 7.69
C ASP A 125 9.70 -8.00 8.25
N ASN A 126 10.14 -7.73 9.49
CA ASN A 126 10.04 -6.39 10.07
C ASN A 126 10.87 -5.39 9.29
N PHE A 127 12.10 -5.74 8.91
CA PHE A 127 12.96 -4.87 8.11
C PHE A 127 12.40 -4.60 6.72
N LEU A 128 11.86 -5.62 6.05
CA LEU A 128 11.22 -5.48 4.73
C LEU A 128 9.95 -4.62 4.82
N ALA A 129 9.09 -4.86 5.81
CA ALA A 129 7.89 -4.05 6.04
C ALA A 129 8.25 -2.59 6.40
N GLU A 130 9.30 -2.37 7.18
CA GLU A 130 9.79 -1.04 7.53
C GLU A 130 10.41 -0.35 6.30
N LEU A 131 11.19 -1.06 5.48
CA LEU A 131 11.70 -0.56 4.21
C LEU A 131 10.58 -0.18 3.25
N GLU A 132 9.53 -1.00 3.13
CA GLU A 132 8.36 -0.69 2.31
C GLU A 132 7.61 0.52 2.84
N LYS A 133 7.43 0.63 4.16
CA LYS A 133 6.80 1.77 4.81
C LYS A 133 7.60 3.05 4.62
N LEU A 134 8.93 2.99 4.77
CA LEU A 134 9.84 4.10 4.50
C LEU A 134 9.81 4.50 3.03
N ARG A 135 9.84 3.53 2.11
CA ARG A 135 9.72 3.75 0.67
C ARG A 135 8.40 4.43 0.33
N ASN A 136 7.29 3.92 0.83
CA ASN A 136 5.96 4.50 0.59
C ASN A 136 5.87 5.92 1.17
N THR A 137 6.39 6.15 2.38
CA THR A 137 6.40 7.49 2.98
C THR A 137 7.27 8.48 2.21
N ALA A 138 8.39 8.01 1.66
CA ALA A 138 9.33 8.84 0.90
C ALA A 138 8.89 9.12 -0.54
N LEU A 139 8.05 8.25 -1.14
CA LEU A 139 7.68 8.29 -2.56
C LEU A 139 6.20 8.62 -2.81
N THR A 140 5.39 8.79 -1.78
CA THR A 140 3.96 9.11 -1.90
C THR A 140 3.69 10.57 -1.52
N ASP A 141 2.82 11.24 -2.27
CA ASP A 141 2.28 12.54 -1.88
C ASP A 141 1.29 12.38 -0.72
N ARG A 142 1.53 13.09 0.39
CA ARG A 142 0.79 12.88 1.63
C ARG A 142 -0.70 13.22 1.50
N LEU A 143 -1.04 14.16 0.63
CA LEU A 143 -2.41 14.63 0.45
C LEU A 143 -3.19 13.72 -0.49
N THR A 144 -2.66 13.51 -1.70
CA THR A 144 -3.37 12.84 -2.81
C THR A 144 -3.17 11.33 -2.84
N LYS A 145 -2.19 10.80 -2.11
CA LYS A 145 -1.82 9.36 -2.05
C LYS A 145 -1.30 8.76 -3.36
N VAL A 146 -1.17 9.56 -4.42
CA VAL A 146 -0.40 9.17 -5.62
C VAL A 146 1.10 9.35 -5.36
N GLY A 147 1.95 8.99 -6.32
CA GLY A 147 3.38 9.25 -6.22
C GLY A 147 3.68 10.74 -5.98
N ASN A 148 4.75 11.06 -5.28
CA ASN A 148 5.26 12.43 -5.24
C ASN A 148 6.21 12.68 -6.42
N ARG A 149 6.68 13.93 -6.58
CA ARG A 149 7.64 14.29 -7.62
C ARG A 149 8.86 13.35 -7.67
N ARG A 150 9.42 12.99 -6.52
CA ARG A 150 10.58 12.09 -6.43
C ARG A 150 10.27 10.69 -6.99
N PHE A 151 9.07 10.17 -6.77
CA PHE A 151 8.61 8.93 -7.39
C PHE A 151 8.57 9.06 -8.92
N GLY A 152 8.02 10.16 -9.43
CA GLY A 152 8.00 10.45 -10.87
C GLY A 152 9.41 10.49 -11.47
N GLU A 153 10.34 11.22 -10.84
CA GLU A 153 11.75 11.33 -11.25
C GLU A 153 12.44 9.95 -11.28
N ILE A 154 12.32 9.15 -10.22
CA ILE A 154 12.88 7.77 -10.17
C ILE A 154 12.27 6.88 -11.27
N THR A 155 10.99 7.05 -11.56
CA THR A 155 10.29 6.26 -12.57
C THR A 155 10.79 6.58 -13.98
N LEU A 156 10.97 7.87 -14.29
CA LEU A 156 11.58 8.35 -15.54
C LEU A 156 13.02 7.85 -15.69
N GLU A 157 13.84 7.95 -14.64
CA GLU A 157 15.22 7.46 -14.66
C GLU A 157 15.29 5.96 -14.92
N ASN A 158 14.39 5.18 -14.31
CA ASN A 158 14.36 3.73 -14.49
C ASN A 158 13.95 3.33 -15.91
N LEU A 159 12.97 4.03 -16.51
CA LEU A 159 12.58 3.80 -17.91
C LEU A 159 13.71 4.18 -18.87
N THR A 160 14.40 5.29 -18.59
CA THR A 160 15.54 5.76 -19.39
C THR A 160 16.73 4.81 -19.30
N ARG A 161 17.04 4.30 -18.10
CA ARG A 161 18.13 3.33 -17.89
C ARG A 161 17.84 1.95 -18.47
N LYS A 162 16.59 1.51 -18.44
CA LYS A 162 16.18 0.19 -18.92
C LYS A 162 16.12 0.08 -20.44
N ALA A 163 16.34 1.16 -21.19
CA ALA A 163 16.21 1.31 -22.65
C ALA A 163 16.40 0.01 -23.48
N SER A 164 15.41 -0.88 -23.43
CA SER A 164 14.91 -1.64 -24.56
C SER A 164 14.09 -0.67 -25.41
N ASP A 165 13.94 -0.94 -26.69
CA ASP A 165 13.29 -0.09 -27.71
C ASP A 165 11.79 0.25 -27.47
N THR A 166 11.31 0.24 -26.23
CA THR A 166 9.91 0.42 -25.88
C THR A 166 9.59 1.91 -25.67
N PRO A 167 8.82 2.53 -26.58
CA PRO A 167 8.43 3.93 -26.45
C PRO A 167 7.52 4.12 -25.23
N TYR A 168 7.66 5.26 -24.56
CA TYR A 168 6.78 5.68 -23.49
C TYR A 168 6.38 7.13 -23.71
N GLY A 169 5.23 7.51 -23.17
CA GLY A 169 4.73 8.88 -23.26
C GLY A 169 4.52 9.52 -21.90
N LEU A 170 4.60 10.84 -21.88
CA LEU A 170 4.38 11.67 -20.70
C LEU A 170 3.15 12.53 -20.90
N LEU A 171 2.34 12.69 -19.84
CA LEU A 171 1.25 13.66 -19.80
C LEU A 171 1.39 14.51 -18.53
N PHE A 172 1.44 15.82 -18.68
CA PHE A 172 1.15 16.76 -17.60
C PHE A 172 -0.34 17.03 -17.54
N VAL A 173 -0.89 17.01 -16.34
CA VAL A 173 -2.29 17.36 -16.04
C VAL A 173 -2.27 18.50 -15.04
N ASP A 174 -2.93 19.61 -15.36
CA ASP A 174 -3.09 20.75 -14.46
C ASP A 174 -4.56 21.07 -14.25
N ILE A 175 -4.94 21.31 -12.99
CA ILE A 175 -6.33 21.64 -12.64
C ILE A 175 -6.60 23.10 -13.01
N ASP A 176 -7.55 23.29 -13.92
CA ASP A 176 -7.92 24.61 -14.39
C ASP A 176 -8.53 25.45 -13.26
N HIS A 177 -8.06 26.69 -13.15
CA HIS A 177 -8.56 27.67 -12.17
C HIS A 177 -8.48 27.19 -10.70
N PHE A 178 -7.54 26.31 -10.35
CA PHE A 178 -7.39 25.79 -8.98
C PHE A 178 -7.22 26.89 -7.93
N LYS A 179 -6.48 27.95 -8.25
CA LYS A 179 -6.37 29.13 -7.38
C LYS A 179 -7.73 29.74 -7.04
N HIS A 180 -8.65 29.84 -8.01
CA HIS A 180 -10.00 30.36 -7.76
C HIS A 180 -10.80 29.48 -6.79
N VAL A 181 -10.61 28.16 -6.84
CA VAL A 181 -11.20 27.23 -5.86
C VAL A 181 -10.68 27.54 -4.45
N ASN A 182 -9.36 27.68 -4.29
CA ASN A 182 -8.77 28.02 -2.99
C ASN A 182 -9.25 29.39 -2.48
N ASP A 183 -9.26 30.40 -3.35
CA ASP A 183 -9.65 31.76 -2.99
C ASP A 183 -11.14 31.85 -2.62
N THR A 184 -11.99 31.00 -3.20
CA THR A 184 -13.45 31.00 -2.97
C THR A 184 -13.87 30.11 -1.81
N TRP A 185 -13.31 28.91 -1.69
CA TRP A 185 -13.76 27.87 -0.76
C TRP A 185 -12.75 27.53 0.33
N GLY A 186 -11.57 28.14 0.29
CA GLY A 186 -10.47 27.88 1.21
C GLY A 186 -9.63 26.67 0.85
N HIS A 187 -8.40 26.65 1.38
CA HIS A 187 -7.40 25.61 1.09
C HIS A 187 -7.86 24.20 1.44
N SER A 188 -8.69 24.02 2.48
CA SER A 188 -9.21 22.69 2.84
C SER A 188 -10.06 22.08 1.72
N VAL A 189 -10.87 22.90 1.05
CA VAL A 189 -11.70 22.45 -0.08
C VAL A 189 -10.84 22.25 -1.33
N GLY A 190 -9.81 23.09 -1.53
CA GLY A 190 -8.80 22.85 -2.56
C GLY A 190 -8.08 21.51 -2.38
N ASP A 191 -7.75 21.14 -1.15
CA ASP A 191 -7.16 19.84 -0.83
C ASP A 191 -8.12 18.68 -1.15
N ASP A 192 -9.42 18.85 -0.93
CA ASP A 192 -10.45 17.89 -1.35
C ASP A 192 -10.52 17.75 -2.87
N VAL A 193 -10.45 18.88 -3.60
CA VAL A 193 -10.42 18.89 -5.07
C VAL A 193 -9.19 18.17 -5.60
N LEU A 194 -8.00 18.40 -5.01
CA LEU A 194 -6.78 17.68 -5.38
C LEU A 194 -6.93 16.16 -5.19
N ARG A 195 -7.53 15.74 -4.07
CA ARG A 195 -7.82 14.31 -3.81
C ARG A 195 -8.81 13.74 -4.82
N MET A 196 -9.88 14.47 -5.14
CA MET A 196 -10.89 14.06 -6.13
C MET A 196 -10.25 13.89 -7.51
N VAL A 197 -9.45 14.85 -7.96
CA VAL A 197 -8.77 14.80 -9.26
C VAL A 197 -7.78 13.65 -9.30
N ALA A 198 -6.92 13.50 -8.28
CA ALA A 198 -5.96 12.39 -8.21
C ALA A 198 -6.65 11.02 -8.31
N ASN A 199 -7.76 10.82 -7.60
CA ASN A 199 -8.55 9.59 -7.65
C ASN A 199 -9.23 9.37 -9.02
N SER A 200 -9.79 10.43 -9.60
CA SER A 200 -10.44 10.38 -10.92
C SER A 200 -9.43 10.01 -12.02
N VAL A 201 -8.25 10.64 -11.98
CA VAL A 201 -7.18 10.35 -12.93
C VAL A 201 -6.66 8.94 -12.72
N SER A 202 -6.36 8.53 -11.48
CA SER A 202 -5.86 7.18 -11.17
C SER A 202 -6.82 6.07 -11.62
N SER A 203 -8.13 6.28 -11.48
CA SER A 203 -9.16 5.31 -11.90
C SER A 203 -9.22 5.15 -13.42
N GLY A 204 -8.72 6.14 -14.16
CA GLY A 204 -8.63 6.11 -15.62
C GLY A 204 -7.29 5.58 -16.15
N LEU A 205 -6.41 5.05 -15.30
CA LEU A 205 -5.12 4.48 -15.70
C LEU A 205 -5.15 2.94 -15.75
N ARG A 206 -4.29 2.34 -16.59
CA ARG A 206 -4.10 0.88 -16.62
C ARG A 206 -3.00 0.45 -15.67
N THR A 207 -2.96 -0.85 -15.37
CA THR A 207 -1.84 -1.46 -14.65
C THR A 207 -0.52 -1.16 -15.37
N GLY A 208 0.43 -0.58 -14.66
CA GLY A 208 1.76 -0.23 -15.19
C GLY A 208 1.93 1.24 -15.57
N ASP A 209 0.83 2.00 -15.72
CA ASP A 209 0.91 3.46 -15.80
C ASP A 209 1.25 4.03 -14.42
N ALA A 210 1.99 5.13 -14.40
CA ALA A 210 2.37 5.81 -13.17
C ALA A 210 1.79 7.22 -13.13
N ILE A 211 1.37 7.65 -11.95
CA ILE A 211 0.93 9.01 -11.65
C ILE A 211 1.71 9.55 -10.46
N SER A 212 2.11 10.82 -10.57
CA SER A 212 2.70 11.57 -9.47
C SER A 212 2.16 12.99 -9.41
N ARG A 213 2.05 13.56 -8.21
CA ARG A 213 1.86 15.00 -8.03
C ARG A 213 3.19 15.70 -8.21
N TRP A 214 3.33 16.45 -9.29
CA TRP A 214 4.58 17.08 -9.70
C TRP A 214 4.87 18.36 -8.91
N GLY A 215 3.82 19.12 -8.59
CA GLY A 215 3.88 20.32 -7.76
C GLY A 215 2.54 21.05 -7.78
N GLY A 216 2.14 21.71 -6.69
CA GLY A 216 0.87 22.47 -6.66
C GLY A 216 -0.33 21.64 -7.10
N GLU A 217 -0.99 22.07 -8.16
CA GLU A 217 -2.12 21.45 -8.85
C GLU A 217 -1.74 20.57 -10.06
N GLU A 218 -0.45 20.36 -10.29
CA GLU A 218 0.09 19.64 -11.44
C GLU A 218 0.40 18.18 -11.11
N PHE A 219 0.02 17.30 -12.02
CA PHE A 219 0.31 15.87 -11.99
C PHE A 219 1.10 15.47 -13.23
N LEU A 220 2.09 14.60 -13.05
CA LEU A 220 2.82 13.95 -14.14
C LEU A 220 2.39 12.49 -14.23
N LEU A 221 1.98 12.09 -15.42
CA LEU A 221 1.69 10.71 -15.78
C LEU A 221 2.78 10.17 -16.70
N ILE A 222 3.16 8.92 -16.47
CA ILE A 222 4.16 8.20 -17.25
C ILE A 222 3.49 6.94 -17.77
N LEU A 223 3.42 6.80 -19.08
CA LEU A 223 2.68 5.76 -19.79
C LEU A 223 3.66 4.88 -20.58
N PRO A 224 4.18 3.80 -20.00
CA PRO A 224 5.06 2.86 -20.70
C PRO A 224 4.35 2.22 -21.89
N SER A 225 5.10 1.83 -22.92
CA SER A 225 4.55 1.08 -24.08
C SER A 225 3.33 1.76 -24.69
N SER A 226 3.47 3.04 -25.04
CA SER A 226 2.36 3.84 -25.59
C SER A 226 2.73 4.46 -26.93
N THR A 227 1.71 4.69 -27.75
CA THR A 227 1.76 5.45 -29.01
C THR A 227 1.18 6.86 -28.81
N VAL A 228 1.44 7.77 -29.75
CA VAL A 228 0.83 9.12 -29.74
C VAL A 228 -0.70 9.03 -29.67
N GLN A 229 -1.31 8.11 -30.42
CA GLN A 229 -2.77 7.94 -30.46
C GLN A 229 -3.33 7.44 -29.12
N GLU A 230 -2.60 6.55 -28.43
CA GLU A 230 -2.95 6.13 -27.08
C GLU A 230 -2.82 7.27 -26.07
N LEU A 231 -1.80 8.13 -26.20
CA LEU A 231 -1.66 9.32 -25.36
C LEU A 231 -2.85 10.28 -25.51
N VAL A 232 -3.29 10.54 -26.75
CA VAL A 232 -4.49 11.34 -27.01
C VAL A 232 -5.72 10.69 -26.38
N THR A 233 -5.90 9.37 -26.60
CA THR A 233 -7.07 8.63 -26.11
C THR A 233 -7.13 8.60 -24.58
N ILE A 234 -5.99 8.34 -23.93
CA ILE A 234 -5.87 8.34 -22.47
C ILE A 234 -6.08 9.77 -21.96
N GLY A 235 -5.42 10.76 -22.54
CA GLY A 235 -5.60 12.17 -22.19
C GLY A 235 -7.07 12.59 -22.21
N GLU A 236 -7.80 12.30 -23.29
CA GLU A 236 -9.21 12.69 -23.42
C GLU A 236 -10.11 11.97 -22.41
N ARG A 237 -9.82 10.67 -22.16
CA ARG A 237 -10.51 9.93 -21.10
C ARG A 237 -10.31 10.59 -19.74
N LEU A 238 -9.06 10.93 -19.38
CA LEU A 238 -8.73 11.53 -18.08
C LEU A 238 -9.34 12.93 -17.94
N ARG A 239 -9.27 13.75 -18.97
CA ARG A 239 -9.91 15.07 -19.03
C ARG A 239 -11.41 14.97 -18.78
N MET A 240 -12.09 14.06 -19.49
CA MET A 240 -13.52 13.80 -19.33
C MET A 240 -13.87 13.29 -17.92
N LEU A 241 -13.08 12.38 -17.35
CA LEU A 241 -13.29 11.90 -15.98
C LEU A 241 -13.21 13.04 -14.96
N VAL A 242 -12.22 13.94 -15.09
CA VAL A 242 -12.11 15.12 -14.21
C VAL A 242 -13.31 16.05 -14.39
N GLU A 243 -13.68 16.38 -15.63
CA GLU A 243 -14.82 17.25 -15.95
C GLU A 243 -16.16 16.70 -15.42
N LYS A 244 -16.31 15.37 -15.35
CA LYS A 244 -17.52 14.69 -14.87
C LYS A 244 -17.48 14.37 -13.37
N SER A 245 -16.40 14.69 -12.67
CA SER A 245 -16.31 14.57 -11.20
C SER A 245 -16.76 15.85 -10.51
N TRP A 246 -17.30 15.72 -9.28
CA TRP A 246 -17.69 16.86 -8.47
C TRP A 246 -17.57 16.55 -6.97
N LEU A 247 -17.49 17.60 -6.17
CA LEU A 247 -17.63 17.55 -4.71
C LEU A 247 -18.92 18.26 -4.30
N GLU A 248 -19.55 17.77 -3.24
CA GLU A 248 -20.62 18.48 -2.55
C GLU A 248 -20.05 19.08 -1.26
N TYR A 249 -20.10 20.41 -1.15
CA TYR A 249 -19.64 21.14 0.02
C TYR A 249 -20.69 22.15 0.45
N GLN A 250 -21.22 21.98 1.67
CA GLN A 250 -22.27 22.85 2.23
C GLN A 250 -23.47 23.03 1.29
N GLY A 251 -23.90 21.95 0.62
CA GLY A 251 -25.02 21.97 -0.33
C GLY A 251 -24.70 22.60 -1.70
N THR A 252 -23.44 22.95 -1.97
CA THR A 252 -22.98 23.45 -3.27
C THR A 252 -22.16 22.40 -4.00
N ILE A 253 -22.40 22.26 -5.31
CA ILE A 253 -21.61 21.38 -6.19
C ILE A 253 -20.40 22.15 -6.71
N ILE A 254 -19.20 21.64 -6.40
CA ILE A 254 -17.93 22.19 -6.88
C ILE A 254 -17.41 21.29 -7.99
N LYS A 255 -17.16 21.87 -9.17
CA LYS A 255 -16.62 21.19 -10.36
C LYS A 255 -15.35 21.88 -10.82
N VAL A 256 -14.44 21.10 -11.40
CA VAL A 256 -13.21 21.58 -12.03
C VAL A 256 -13.01 20.91 -13.38
N THR A 257 -12.20 21.53 -14.23
CA THR A 257 -11.68 20.93 -15.45
C THR A 257 -10.17 20.78 -15.35
N ALA A 258 -9.56 20.08 -16.30
CA ALA A 258 -8.12 19.99 -16.38
C ALA A 258 -7.62 20.21 -17.81
N SER A 259 -6.46 20.86 -17.92
CA SER A 259 -5.68 20.96 -19.15
C SER A 259 -4.61 19.88 -19.16
N ILE A 260 -4.42 19.21 -20.29
CA ILE A 260 -3.49 18.07 -20.41
C ILE A 260 -2.54 18.26 -21.58
N GLY A 261 -1.24 18.40 -21.27
CA GLY A 261 -0.16 18.52 -22.25
C GLY A 261 0.70 17.27 -22.27
N GLY A 262 1.02 16.74 -23.45
CA GLY A 262 1.76 15.48 -23.54
C GLY A 262 2.85 15.44 -24.59
N ALA A 263 3.74 14.47 -24.46
CA ALA A 263 4.83 14.23 -25.39
C ALA A 263 5.24 12.75 -25.40
N MET A 264 5.55 12.22 -26.59
CA MET A 264 6.21 10.92 -26.72
C MET A 264 7.70 11.05 -26.51
N VAL A 265 8.31 10.07 -25.84
CA VAL A 265 9.77 10.00 -25.69
C VAL A 265 10.35 9.27 -26.89
N THR A 266 11.33 9.90 -27.53
CA THR A 266 12.08 9.28 -28.63
C THR A 266 13.37 8.63 -28.12
N LYS A 267 13.86 7.62 -28.85
CA LYS A 267 15.06 6.87 -28.46
C LYS A 267 16.27 7.78 -28.38
N GLY A 268 16.95 7.76 -27.22
CA GLY A 268 18.15 8.58 -26.98
C GLY A 268 17.87 10.05 -26.68
N GLU A 269 16.61 10.44 -26.55
CA GLU A 269 16.23 11.79 -26.15
C GLU A 269 16.44 12.02 -24.65
N ASP A 270 16.90 13.21 -24.30
CA ASP A 270 17.00 13.64 -22.92
C ASP A 270 15.60 13.83 -22.31
N VAL A 271 15.37 13.27 -21.12
CA VAL A 271 14.08 13.34 -20.41
C VAL A 271 13.67 14.78 -20.15
N THR A 272 14.64 15.67 -19.87
CA THR A 272 14.36 17.10 -19.63
C THR A 272 13.73 17.75 -20.86
N SER A 273 14.22 17.43 -22.06
CA SER A 273 13.66 17.90 -23.34
C SER A 273 12.21 17.43 -23.51
N VAL A 274 11.93 16.16 -23.20
CA VAL A 274 10.57 15.62 -23.29
C VAL A 274 9.61 16.35 -22.34
N LEU A 275 10.03 16.56 -21.09
CA LEU A 275 9.22 17.27 -20.10
C LEU A 275 8.91 18.70 -20.56
N GLN A 276 9.88 19.39 -21.16
CA GLN A 276 9.67 20.73 -21.74
C GLN A 276 8.67 20.73 -22.91
N ARG A 277 8.69 19.70 -23.76
CA ARG A 277 7.70 19.56 -24.84
C ARG A 277 6.30 19.33 -24.28
N ALA A 278 6.15 18.44 -23.31
CA ALA A 278 4.86 18.20 -22.65
C ALA A 278 4.33 19.46 -21.95
N ASP A 279 5.19 20.20 -21.25
CA ASP A 279 4.86 21.46 -20.59
C ASP A 279 4.41 22.54 -21.60
N LYS A 280 5.10 22.64 -22.74
CA LYS A 280 4.69 23.56 -23.82
C LYS A 280 3.29 23.25 -24.35
N GLN A 281 2.93 21.98 -24.47
CA GLN A 281 1.58 21.58 -24.86
C GLN A 281 0.55 21.89 -23.76
N LEU A 282 0.92 21.75 -22.48
CA LEU A 282 0.06 22.13 -21.37
C LEU A 282 -0.21 23.64 -21.38
N TYR A 283 0.84 24.45 -21.58
CA TYR A 283 0.73 25.88 -21.73
C TYR A 283 -0.16 26.28 -22.91
N PHE A 284 -0.05 25.56 -24.04
CA PHE A 284 -0.95 25.73 -25.18
C PHE A 284 -2.40 25.49 -24.77
N CYS A 285 -2.73 24.42 -24.05
CA CYS A 285 -4.07 24.18 -23.53
C CYS A 285 -4.57 25.34 -22.65
N LYS A 286 -3.74 25.79 -21.69
CA LYS A 286 -4.09 26.89 -20.78
C LYS A 286 -4.38 28.21 -21.51
N SER A 287 -3.73 28.43 -22.66
CA SER A 287 -3.87 29.64 -23.47
C SER A 287 -4.99 29.55 -24.52
N ASN A 288 -5.48 28.34 -24.84
CA ASN A 288 -6.46 28.09 -25.91
C ASN A 288 -7.82 27.62 -25.40
N GLY A 289 -8.20 28.04 -24.19
CA GLY A 289 -9.54 27.81 -23.64
C GLY A 289 -9.63 26.76 -22.55
N ARG A 290 -8.50 26.10 -22.19
CA ARG A 290 -8.43 25.08 -21.12
C ARG A 290 -9.33 23.87 -21.41
N ASN A 291 -9.50 22.96 -20.45
CA ASN A 291 -10.34 21.77 -20.58
C ASN A 291 -10.12 21.03 -21.91
N MET A 292 -8.86 20.76 -22.24
CA MET A 292 -8.48 20.17 -23.53
C MET A 292 -7.18 19.40 -23.40
N VAL A 293 -6.94 18.52 -24.38
CA VAL A 293 -5.71 17.75 -24.51
C VAL A 293 -4.90 18.26 -25.69
N SER A 294 -3.59 18.38 -25.51
CA SER A 294 -2.65 18.65 -26.61
C SER A 294 -1.42 17.78 -26.46
N ILE A 295 -1.05 17.09 -27.54
CA ILE A 295 0.10 16.17 -27.56
C ILE A 295 1.08 16.68 -28.61
N ASP A 296 2.35 16.68 -28.24
CA ASP A 296 3.45 17.06 -29.11
C ASP A 296 3.60 16.01 -30.21
N ASP A 297 3.08 16.32 -31.38
CA ASP A 297 3.13 15.44 -32.54
C ASP A 297 4.37 15.73 -33.38
N ALA A 298 5.48 15.07 -33.04
CA ALA A 298 6.72 15.17 -33.81
C ALA A 298 6.65 14.44 -35.17
N ILE A 299 5.57 13.72 -35.50
CA ILE A 299 5.52 12.79 -36.65
C ILE A 299 4.92 13.40 -37.93
N LEU A 300 4.48 14.67 -37.94
CA LEU A 300 4.04 15.34 -39.19
C LEU A 300 5.10 16.20 -39.91
N ILE A 301 6.37 16.14 -39.50
CA ILE A 301 7.47 16.78 -40.25
C ILE A 301 8.36 15.70 -40.88
N THR A 302 7.92 15.12 -42.00
CA THR A 302 8.80 14.74 -43.12
C THR A 302 7.96 14.43 -44.38
N ASN A 303 8.25 15.17 -45.45
CA ASN A 303 7.84 14.98 -46.86
C ASN A 303 6.43 15.44 -47.30
N LYS A 304 6.24 16.77 -47.36
CA LYS A 304 5.61 17.40 -48.53
C LYS A 304 6.62 18.28 -49.26
N HIS A 305 7.47 17.66 -50.09
CA HIS A 305 8.02 18.30 -51.29
C HIS A 305 8.71 17.25 -52.17
N THR A 306 7.94 16.66 -53.08
CA THR A 306 8.33 16.40 -54.47
C THR A 306 7.05 16.37 -55.31
N GLY A 307 6.62 17.56 -55.74
CA GLY A 307 5.68 17.69 -56.84
C GLY A 307 6.45 17.56 -58.16
N GLY A 308 6.19 16.48 -58.88
CA GLY A 308 6.18 16.39 -60.35
C GLY A 308 4.89 15.60 -60.65
N ILE A 309 4.00 16.02 -61.53
CA ILE A 309 4.15 16.48 -62.93
C ILE A 309 3.21 17.68 -63.15
#